data_AF-A0A1H5PCV5-F1
#
_entry.id   AF-A0A1H5PCV5-F1
#
_cell.length_a   1.000
_cell.length_b   1.000
_cell.length_c   1.000
_cell.angle_alpha   90.00
_cell.angle_beta   90.00
_cell.angle_gamma   90.00
#
_symmetry.space_group_name_H-M   'P 1'
#
loop_
_entity.id
_entity.type
_entity.pdbx_description
1 polymer ?
#
loop_
_entity_poly.entity_id
_entity_poly.type
_entity_poly.pdbx_seq_one_letter_code
_entity_poly.pdbx_strand_id
1 'polypeptide(L)' 'MANNKRQRTAGQWFLKIAAGVVIGILTGLLVNWPLAFGMVLIYVVIEWAAERGLDQKRELDASREEWISNQKRGKKD' A
#
# COMPACT_ATOMS: atom_id res chain seq x y z
N MET A 1 8.78 -14.64 19.65
CA MET A 1 8.47 -14.38 18.21
C MET A 1 7.91 -12.97 17.93
N ALA A 2 7.76 -12.06 18.90
CA ALA A 2 7.21 -10.71 18.67
C ALA A 2 8.24 -9.66 18.23
N ASN A 3 9.51 -9.78 18.63
CA ASN A 3 10.56 -8.80 18.27
C ASN A 3 10.86 -8.75 16.76
N ASN A 4 10.84 -9.90 16.07
CA ASN A 4 11.10 -9.95 14.63
C ASN A 4 10.00 -9.28 13.80
N LYS A 5 8.74 -9.26 14.28
CA LYS A 5 7.66 -8.51 13.61
C LYS A 5 7.87 -7.00 13.71
N ARG A 6 8.19 -6.48 14.91
CA ARG A 6 8.47 -5.05 15.11
C ARG A 6 9.71 -4.59 14.31
N GLN A 7 10.76 -5.40 14.24
CA GLN A 7 11.94 -5.10 13.42
C GLN A 7 11.61 -5.09 11.92
N ARG A 8 10.80 -6.03 11.42
CA ARG A 8 10.34 -6.04 10.03
C ARG A 8 9.48 -4.81 9.70
N THR A 9 8.58 -4.42 10.60
CA THR A 9 7.73 -3.24 10.42
C THR A 9 8.56 -1.95 10.43
N ALA A 10 9.51 -1.82 11.36
CA ALA A 10 10.42 -0.68 11.40
C ALA A 10 11.31 -0.61 10.15
N GLY A 11 11.82 -1.76 9.68
CA GLY A 11 12.60 -1.85 8.45
C GLY A 11 11.81 -1.47 7.20
N GLN A 12 10.56 -1.90 7.10
CA GLN A 12 9.67 -1.48 6.00
C GLN A 12 9.36 0.01 6.04
N TRP A 13 9.16 0.58 7.23
CA TRP A 13 8.90 2.02 7.38
C TRP A 13 10.13 2.85 6.98
N PHE A 14 11.33 2.41 7.40
CA PHE A 14 12.59 3.04 7.00
C PHE A 14 12.83 2.95 5.49
N LEU A 15 12.48 1.82 4.86
CA LEU A 15 12.57 1.67 3.41
C LEU A 15 11.62 2.63 2.67
N LYS A 16 10.38 2.80 3.15
CA LYS A 16 9.41 3.75 2.57
C LYS A 16 9.95 5.18 2.62
N ILE A 17 10.53 5.57 3.76
CA ILE A 17 11.14 6.91 3.91
C ILE A 17 12.34 7.07 2.99
N ALA A 18 13.25 6.08 2.95
CA ALA A 18 14.42 6.13 2.08
C ALA A 18 14.02 6.23 0.59
N ALA A 19 12.99 5.48 0.17
CA ALA A 19 12.44 5.57 -1.18
C ALA A 19 11.87 6.97 -1.46
N GLY A 20 11.10 7.55 -0.53
CA GLY A 20 10.58 8.91 -0.66
C GLY A 20 11.68 9.98 -0.78
N VAL A 21 12.76 9.87 -0.01
CA VAL A 21 13.91 10.79 -0.07
C VAL A 21 14.64 10.67 -1.41
N VAL A 22 14.90 9.44 -1.87
CA VAL A 22 15.58 9.20 -3.16
C VAL A 22 14.74 9.74 -4.33
N ILE A 23 13.43 9.50 -4.31
CA ILE A 23 12.50 10.05 -5.32
C ILE A 23 12.50 11.59 -5.26
N GLY A 24 12.50 12.19 -4.07
CA GLY A 24 12.56 13.64 -3.90
C GLY A 24 13.84 14.24 -4.47
N ILE A 25 15.00 13.63 -4.20
CA ILE A 25 16.32 14.05 -4.72
C ILE A 25 16.36 13.90 -6.25
N LEU A 26 15.94 12.75 -6.78
CA LEU A 26 15.88 12.51 -8.23
C LEU A 26 14.94 13.50 -8.92
N THR A 27 13.80 13.80 -8.31
CA THR A 27 12.84 14.76 -8.85
C THR A 27 13.39 16.18 -8.82
N GLY A 28 14.10 16.58 -7.76
CA GLY A 28 14.75 17.90 -7.69
C GLY A 28 15.93 18.06 -8.65
N LEU A 29 16.63 16.96 -8.97
CA LEU A 29 17.70 16.94 -9.99
C LEU A 29 17.15 16.99 -11.42
N LEU A 30 16.05 16.29 -11.69
CA LEU A 30 15.46 16.15 -13.03
C LEU A 30 14.43 17.25 -13.35
N VAL A 31 13.82 17.83 -12.32
CA VAL A 31 12.78 18.86 -12.41
C VAL A 31 13.16 19.97 -11.45
N ASN A 32 12.97 21.22 -11.84
CA ASN A 32 13.27 22.40 -11.01
C ASN A 32 12.81 22.19 -9.55
N TRP A 33 13.71 22.37 -8.57
CA TRP A 33 13.54 22.04 -7.14
C TRP A 33 12.18 22.40 -6.51
N PRO A 34 11.50 23.51 -6.89
CA PRO A 34 10.17 23.84 -6.39
C PRO A 34 9.09 22.79 -6.73
N LEU A 35 9.21 22.10 -7.87
CA LEU A 35 8.25 21.10 -8.34
C LEU A 35 8.44 19.74 -7.66
N ALA A 36 9.62 19.47 -7.10
CA ALA A 36 9.92 18.22 -6.40
C ALA A 36 9.01 18.02 -5.16
N PHE A 37 8.75 19.09 -4.41
CA PHE A 37 7.81 19.06 -3.28
C PHE A 37 6.39 18.69 -3.71
N GLY A 38 5.93 19.22 -4.86
CA GLY A 38 4.63 18.87 -5.41
C GLY A 38 4.52 17.40 -5.82
N MET A 39 5.58 16.86 -6.42
CA MET A 39 5.63 15.45 -6.82
C MET A 39 5.66 14.49 -5.63
N VAL A 40 6.36 14.85 -4.54
CA VAL A 40 6.31 14.07 -3.29
C VAL A 40 4.90 14.01 -2.73
N LEU A 41 4.17 15.14 -2.72
CA LEU A 41 2.77 15.17 -2.28
C LEU A 41 1.86 14.31 -3.18
N ILE A 42 2.03 14.38 -4.50
CA ILE A 42 1.28 13.53 -5.45
C ILE A 42 1.55 12.06 -5.16
N TYR A 43 2.82 11.69 -4.92
CA TYR A 43 3.20 10.31 -4.62
C TYR A 43 2.53 9.80 -3.33
N VAL A 44 2.54 10.60 -2.27
CA VAL A 44 1.86 10.27 -1.00
C VAL A 44 0.35 10.09 -1.20
N VAL A 45 -0.30 10.94 -2.01
CA VAL A 45 -1.74 10.83 -2.30
C VAL A 45 -2.05 9.58 -3.12
N ILE A 46 -1.23 9.24 -4.11
CA ILE A 46 -1.39 8.02 -4.91
C ILE A 46 -1.19 6.78 -4.03
N GLU A 47 -0.16 6.77 -3.18
CA GLU A 47 0.10 5.66 -2.26
C GLU A 47 -1.07 5.48 -1.28
N TRP A 48 -1.60 6.56 -0.71
CA TRP A 48 -2.78 6.53 0.16
C TRP A 48 -4.04 6.02 -0.57
N ALA A 49 -4.26 6.46 -1.81
CA ALA A 49 -5.38 5.99 -2.63
C ALA A 49 -5.24 4.52 -3.01
N ALA A 50 -4.02 4.06 -3.30
CA ALA A 50 -3.73 2.66 -3.60
C ALA A 50 -3.95 1.75 -2.38
N GLU A 51 -3.52 2.17 -1.19
CA GLU A 51 -3.77 1.44 0.06
C GLU A 51 -5.28 1.27 0.32
N ARG A 52 -6.06 2.35 0.17
CA ARG A 52 -7.53 2.30 0.29
C ARG A 52 -8.20 1.37 -0.74
N GLY A 53 -7.71 1.38 -1.99
CA GLY A 53 -8.23 0.53 -3.05
C GLY A 53 -7.89 -0.95 -2.87
N LEU A 54 -6.72 -1.26 -2.30
CA LEU A 54 -6.28 -2.62 -2.01
C LEU A 54 -7.06 -3.23 -0.83
N ASP A 55 -7.35 -2.44 0.20
CA ASP A 55 -8.15 -2.90 1.34
C ASP A 55 -9.58 -3.23 0.92
N GLN A 56 -10.22 -2.41 0.07
CA GLN A 56 -11.54 -2.72 -0.47
C GLN A 56 -11.57 -4.00 -1.30
N LYS A 57 -10.54 -4.25 -2.12
CA LYS A 57 -10.46 -5.49 -2.92
C LYS A 57 -10.32 -6.73 -2.05
N ARG A 58 -9.53 -6.65 -0.97
CA ARG A 58 -9.39 -7.76 -0.01
C ARG A 58 -10.71 -8.12 0.66
N GLU A 59 -11.50 -7.13 1.06
CA GLU A 59 -12.82 -7.35 1.67
C GLU A 59 -13.82 -7.94 0.67
N LEU A 60 -13.79 -7.48 -0.58
CA LEU A 60 -14.63 -7.99 -1.67
C LEU A 60 -14.31 -9.45 -2.03
N ASP A 61 -13.02 -9.80 -2.13
CA ASP A 61 -12.59 -11.17 -2.43
C ASP A 61 -12.94 -12.13 -1.28
N ALA A 62 -12.75 -11.72 -0.03
CA ALA A 62 -13.16 -12.51 1.14
C ALA A 62 -14.69 -12.75 1.18
N SER A 63 -15.48 -11.71 0.92
CA SER A 63 -16.95 -11.82 0.87
C SER A 63 -17.44 -12.69 -0.30
N ARG A 64 -16.73 -12.65 -1.43
CA ARG A 64 -17.03 -13.49 -2.60
C ARG A 64 -16.74 -14.96 -2.34
N GLU A 65 -15.63 -15.26 -1.67
CA GLU A 65 -15.29 -16.62 -1.27
C GLU A 65 -16.31 -17.18 -0.27
N GLU A 66 -16.76 -16.37 0.68
CA GLU A 66 -17.80 -16.76 1.65
C GLU A 66 -19.13 -17.06 0.95
N TRP A 67 -19.56 -16.21 0.00
CA TRP A 67 -20.78 -16.44 -0.78
C TRP A 67 -20.71 -17.73 -1.63
N ILE A 68 -19.58 -17.98 -2.31
CA ILE A 68 -19.36 -19.21 -3.09
C ILE A 68 -19.36 -20.45 -2.19
N SER A 69 -18.79 -20.34 -0.98
CA SER A 69 -18.77 -21.44 -0.02
C SER A 69 -20.17 -21.82 0.48
N ASN A 70 -21.01 -20.82 0.76
CA ASN A 70 -22.39 -21.02 1.19
C ASN A 70 -23.27 -21.59 0.08
N GLN A 71 -23.09 -21.14 -1.17
CA GLN A 71 -23.74 -21.74 -2.35
C GLN A 71 -23.35 -23.22 -2.56
N LYS A 72 -22.08 -23.58 -2.30
CA LYS A 72 -21.63 -24.98 -2.39
C LYS A 72 -22.14 -25.86 -1.25
N ARG A 73 -22.35 -25.31 -0.04
CA ARG A 73 -22.95 -26.04 1.09
C ARG A 73 -24.43 -26.33 0.87
N GLY A 74 -25.22 -25.32 0.46
CA GLY A 74 -26.66 -25.49 0.25
C GLY A 74 -27.07 -26.35 -0.96
N LYS A 75 -26.12 -26.81 -1.78
CA LYS A 75 -26.36 -27.72 -2.92
C LYS A 75 -26.08 -29.19 -2.62
N LYS A 76 -25.64 -29.50 -1.39
CA LYS A 76 -25.31 -30.86 -0.93
C LYS A 76 -26.37 -31.47 -0.01
N ASP A 77 -27.41 -30.71 0.31
CA ASP A 77 -28.63 -31.16 0.98
C ASP A 77 -29.75 -31.35 -0.08
#